data_AF-A0A7S1TJL7-F1
#
_entry.id   AF-A0A7S1TJL7-F1
#
_cell.length_a   1.000
_cell.length_b   1.000
_cell.length_c   1.000
_cell.angle_alpha   90.00
_cell.angle_beta   90.00
_cell.angle_gamma   90.00
#
_symmetry.space_group_name_H-M   'P 1'
#
loop_
_entity.id
_entity.type
_entity.pdbx_description
1 polymer ?
#
loop_
_entity_poly.entity_id
_entity_poly.type
_entity_poly.pdbx_seq_one_letter_code
_entity_poly.pdbx_strand_id
1 'polypeptide(L)'
;MVMAFCVLVGRDLPSPRVWKNRVCLRMRYSVDVPSWDALRLDLERRVVDLGGGGDLVWMREDQDAHGRLYPPCTRDGTLRLFGKAEEDVRVTLYRDPAYWCPYCERVQMQLEVKRVPYRIRMINMRCYGKKPDYYTRMVPSGLLPAVEVDGRLFTESVDIMFLLEDQFTEHSLADFPDFAQKARTFMKLERECFSWWCTFVFRPPDRRARVAWEDVLSRWDAAVQSAGGPYLFGNRVSVIDIMAVPFF
;
A
#
# COMPACT_ATOMS: atom_id res chain seq x y z
N MET A 1 4.31 2.81 6.12
CA MET A 1 5.34 2.68 7.18
C MET A 1 4.77 2.12 8.50
N VAL A 2 4.61 0.80 8.64
CA VAL A 2 4.17 0.14 9.89
C VAL A 2 5.26 -0.85 10.36
N MET A 3 5.88 -0.46 11.48
CA MET A 3 6.57 -1.24 12.52
C MET A 3 7.41 -2.47 12.15
N ALA A 4 8.73 -2.28 12.05
CA ALA A 4 9.69 -3.24 12.57
C ALA A 4 10.15 -2.77 13.96
N PHE A 5 9.44 -3.15 15.02
CA PHE A 5 9.88 -2.93 16.39
C PHE A 5 9.37 -4.04 17.31
N CYS A 6 10.17 -5.09 17.48
CA CYS A 6 10.29 -5.80 18.75
C CYS A 6 11.42 -6.82 18.64
N VAL A 7 12.36 -6.71 19.58
CA VAL A 7 13.15 -7.76 20.23
C VAL A 7 14.58 -7.25 20.39
N LEU A 8 14.86 -6.75 21.60
CA LEU A 8 16.06 -6.98 22.42
C LEU A 8 16.08 -5.96 23.56
N VAL A 9 15.28 -6.22 24.60
CA VAL A 9 15.47 -5.60 25.91
C VAL A 9 16.06 -6.67 26.82
N GLY A 10 17.24 -6.38 27.38
CA GLY A 10 17.76 -7.07 28.55
C GLY A 10 19.17 -7.63 28.40
N ARG A 11 20.18 -6.82 28.76
CA ARG A 11 21.12 -7.06 29.87
C ARG A 11 22.44 -6.31 29.64
N ASP A 12 22.75 -5.45 30.62
CA ASP A 12 24.05 -4.99 31.12
C ASP A 12 25.18 -4.69 30.11
N LEU A 13 25.46 -3.40 29.90
CA LEU A 13 26.74 -2.92 29.35
C LEU A 13 27.50 -2.10 30.43
N PRO A 14 28.79 -2.40 30.69
CA PRO A 14 29.59 -1.68 31.67
C PRO A 14 30.05 -0.29 31.17
N SER A 15 30.48 0.54 32.12
CA SER A 15 30.76 1.99 32.00
C SER A 15 31.68 2.43 30.84
N PRO A 16 31.54 3.67 30.33
CA PRO A 16 32.24 4.13 29.14
C PRO A 16 33.63 4.69 29.48
N ARG A 17 34.68 4.09 28.91
CA ARG A 17 35.93 4.80 28.65
C ARG A 17 36.37 4.59 27.21
N VAL A 18 36.61 5.73 26.55
CA VAL A 18 37.37 5.92 25.30
C VAL A 18 36.64 5.57 23.99
N TRP A 19 35.86 6.53 23.49
CA TRP A 19 35.75 6.78 22.04
C TRP A 19 35.72 8.29 21.79
N LYS A 20 36.91 8.91 21.75
CA LYS A 20 37.08 10.26 21.21
C LYS A 20 37.07 10.17 19.69
N ASN A 21 36.33 11.09 19.06
CA ASN A 21 36.39 11.46 17.65
C ASN A 21 35.78 10.49 16.62
N ARG A 22 34.45 10.38 16.62
CA ARG A 22 33.66 10.34 15.37
C ARG A 22 32.47 11.26 15.53
N VAL A 23 32.21 12.09 14.52
CA VAL A 23 30.94 12.80 14.37
C VAL A 23 29.86 11.75 14.22
N CYS A 24 29.27 11.35 15.34
CA CYS A 24 28.06 10.56 15.39
C CYS A 24 26.93 11.55 15.06
N LEU A 25 26.44 11.53 13.82
CA LEU A 25 25.12 12.05 13.51
C LEU A 25 24.12 11.20 14.29
N ARG A 26 23.93 11.57 15.56
CA ARG A 26 22.92 11.01 16.44
C ARG A 26 21.60 11.49 15.86
N MET A 27 20.95 10.65 15.07
CA MET A 27 19.52 10.81 14.78
C MET A 27 18.83 10.88 16.15
N ARG A 28 18.48 12.09 16.57
CA ARG A 28 17.61 12.29 17.72
C ARG A 28 16.22 11.96 17.19
N TYR A 29 15.75 10.76 17.46
CA TYR A 29 14.31 10.53 17.49
C TYR A 29 13.78 11.41 18.62
N SER A 30 13.04 12.48 18.28
CA SER A 30 12.21 13.14 19.28
C SER A 30 11.12 12.13 19.63
N VAL A 31 11.16 11.61 20.86
CA VAL A 31 10.15 10.71 21.40
C VAL A 31 8.90 11.50 21.84
N ASP A 32 8.61 12.60 21.15
CA ASP A 32 7.41 13.39 21.36
C ASP A 32 6.25 12.70 20.64
N VAL A 33 6.02 11.44 21.02
CA VAL A 33 4.76 10.76 20.71
C VAL A 33 3.71 11.50 21.53
N PRO A 34 2.69 12.11 20.90
CA PRO A 34 1.67 12.84 21.63
C PRO A 34 1.00 11.90 22.65
N SER A 35 0.56 12.44 23.78
CA SER A 35 -0.36 11.68 24.64
C SER A 35 -1.61 11.33 23.84
N TRP A 36 -2.33 10.28 24.27
CA TRP A 36 -3.60 9.92 23.65
C TRP A 36 -4.60 11.10 23.66
N ASP A 37 -4.57 11.92 24.70
CA ASP A 37 -5.38 13.14 24.77
C ASP A 37 -4.94 14.19 23.75
N ALA A 38 -3.63 14.37 23.54
CA ALA A 38 -3.10 15.28 22.53
C ALA A 38 -3.41 14.82 21.10
N LEU A 39 -3.33 13.51 20.84
CA LEU A 39 -3.75 12.88 19.59
C LEU A 39 -5.26 13.05 19.36
N ARG A 40 -6.07 12.84 20.39
CA ARG A 40 -7.52 13.03 20.33
C ARG A 40 -7.88 14.47 20.03
N LEU A 41 -7.26 15.44 20.70
CA LEU A 41 -7.47 16.87 20.44
C LEU A 41 -7.00 17.29 19.05
N ASP A 42 -5.88 16.74 18.55
CA ASP A 42 -5.42 17.01 17.18
C ASP A 42 -6.37 16.40 16.14
N LEU A 43 -6.89 15.20 16.39
CA LEU A 43 -7.94 14.58 15.56
C LEU A 43 -9.22 15.42 15.56
N GLU A 44 -9.73 15.80 16.74
CA GLU A 44 -10.92 16.64 16.87
C GLU A 44 -10.74 17.99 16.16
N ARG A 45 -9.56 18.61 16.27
CA ARG A 45 -9.23 19.85 15.54
C ARG A 45 -9.20 19.64 14.03
N ARG A 46 -8.56 18.58 13.54
CA ARG A 46 -8.50 18.27 12.09
C ARG A 46 -9.88 17.91 11.52
N VAL A 47 -10.74 17.27 12.31
CA VAL A 47 -12.13 16.98 11.93
C VAL A 47 -12.93 18.28 11.78
N VAL A 48 -12.64 19.30 12.59
CA VAL A 48 -13.25 20.63 12.49
C VAL A 48 -12.75 21.40 11.25
N ASP A 49 -11.44 21.33 10.95
CA ASP A 49 -10.84 22.00 9.78
C ASP A 49 -11.29 21.42 8.43
N LEU A 50 -11.81 20.18 8.42
CA LEU A 50 -12.42 19.55 7.23
C LEU A 50 -13.87 20.01 6.97
N GLY A 51 -14.36 21.03 7.69
CA GLY A 51 -15.63 21.69 7.37
C GLY A 51 -16.86 20.91 7.83
N GLY A 52 -16.99 20.71 9.15
CA GLY A 52 -18.26 20.37 9.81
C GLY A 52 -18.76 18.94 9.62
N GLY A 53 -19.01 18.25 10.74
CA GLY A 53 -19.87 17.05 10.75
C GLY A 53 -19.40 15.91 9.85
N GLY A 54 -18.09 15.74 9.68
CA GLY A 54 -17.51 14.53 9.12
C GLY A 54 -17.74 13.36 10.06
N ASP A 55 -19.00 12.91 10.18
CA ASP A 55 -19.27 11.49 10.37
C ASP A 55 -18.30 10.73 9.46
N LEU A 56 -17.86 9.56 9.87
CA LEU A 56 -17.02 8.69 9.06
C LEU A 56 -17.83 8.27 7.81
N VAL A 57 -18.01 9.17 6.84
CA VAL A 57 -18.86 9.01 5.65
C VAL A 57 -18.34 7.79 4.89
N TRP A 58 -17.01 7.64 4.82
CA TRP A 58 -16.32 6.47 4.31
C TRP A 58 -16.64 5.17 5.04
N MET A 59 -16.98 5.18 6.33
CA MET A 59 -17.42 3.97 7.05
C MET A 59 -18.93 3.72 6.90
N ARG A 60 -19.74 4.79 6.78
CA ARG A 60 -21.20 4.68 6.63
C ARG A 60 -21.63 4.17 5.26
N GLU A 61 -20.85 4.45 4.20
CA GLU A 61 -21.07 3.92 2.84
C GLU A 61 -20.82 2.41 2.71
N ASP A 62 -20.23 1.77 3.73
CA ASP A 62 -19.78 0.39 3.71
C ASP A 62 -20.46 -0.46 4.79
N GLN A 63 -21.78 -0.29 4.89
CA GLN A 63 -22.62 -1.27 5.54
C GLN A 63 -22.72 -2.51 4.64
N ASP A 64 -22.44 -3.69 5.18
CA ASP A 64 -22.82 -4.93 4.49
C ASP A 64 -24.36 -5.03 4.39
N ALA A 65 -24.86 -6.05 3.68
CA ALA A 65 -26.29 -6.31 3.57
C ALA A 65 -27.02 -6.51 4.93
N HIS A 66 -26.27 -6.62 6.04
CA HIS A 66 -26.77 -6.77 7.40
C HIS A 66 -26.55 -5.52 8.25
N GLY A 67 -26.15 -4.40 7.66
CA GLY A 67 -25.93 -3.12 8.36
C GLY A 67 -24.61 -3.04 9.15
N ARG A 68 -23.70 -4.02 9.01
CA ARG A 68 -22.41 -3.97 9.72
C ARG A 68 -21.44 -3.03 9.03
N LEU A 69 -20.93 -2.07 9.80
CA LEU A 69 -19.89 -1.15 9.39
C LEU A 69 -18.54 -1.89 9.45
N TYR A 70 -17.88 -2.04 8.30
CA TYR A 70 -16.46 -2.43 8.29
C TYR A 70 -15.62 -1.21 7.95
N PRO A 71 -14.66 -0.82 8.80
CA PRO A 71 -13.58 0.07 8.38
C PRO A 71 -12.93 -0.49 7.11
N PRO A 72 -12.50 0.37 6.17
CA PRO A 72 -11.70 -0.08 5.03
C PRO A 72 -10.54 -0.94 5.54
N CYS A 73 -10.35 -2.10 4.91
CA CYS A 73 -9.20 -2.99 5.15
C CYS A 73 -9.13 -3.65 6.55
N THR A 74 -10.26 -3.99 7.19
CA THR A 74 -10.22 -4.90 8.34
C THR A 74 -9.98 -6.35 7.92
N ARG A 75 -9.25 -7.11 8.75
CA ARG A 75 -9.00 -8.55 8.55
C ARG A 75 -10.26 -9.35 8.24
N ASP A 76 -11.37 -8.96 8.86
CA ASP A 76 -12.64 -9.67 8.77
C ASP A 76 -13.57 -9.09 7.68
N GLY A 77 -13.18 -7.96 7.05
CA GLY A 77 -13.91 -7.35 5.95
C GLY A 77 -13.74 -8.15 4.67
N THR A 78 -14.81 -8.80 4.21
CA THR A 78 -14.80 -9.64 2.99
C THR A 78 -15.58 -9.07 1.83
N LEU A 79 -16.19 -7.89 2.00
CA LEU A 79 -17.05 -7.24 1.03
C LEU A 79 -16.91 -5.71 1.14
N ARG A 80 -16.86 -5.02 0.00
CA ARG A 80 -16.84 -3.55 -0.12
C ARG A 80 -17.83 -3.16 -1.20
N LEU A 81 -18.75 -2.25 -0.87
CA LEU A 81 -19.93 -1.96 -1.71
C LEU A 81 -19.97 -0.52 -2.22
N PHE A 82 -19.44 0.46 -1.49
CA PHE A 82 -19.51 1.87 -1.89
C PHE A 82 -20.94 2.32 -2.22
N GLY A 83 -21.93 1.86 -1.44
CA GLY A 83 -23.35 2.14 -1.67
C GLY A 83 -24.02 1.40 -2.84
N LYS A 84 -23.32 0.50 -3.55
CA LYS A 84 -23.90 -0.35 -4.62
C LYS A 84 -24.50 -1.64 -4.04
N ALA A 85 -25.36 -2.33 -4.79
CA ALA A 85 -25.95 -3.58 -4.34
C ALA A 85 -24.93 -4.73 -4.41
N GLU A 86 -25.08 -5.76 -3.58
CA GLU A 86 -24.16 -6.90 -3.58
C GLU A 86 -24.19 -7.70 -4.90
N GLU A 87 -25.32 -7.69 -5.60
CA GLU A 87 -25.48 -8.25 -6.96
C GLU A 87 -24.67 -7.50 -8.03
N ASP A 88 -24.32 -6.24 -7.80
CA ASP A 88 -23.49 -5.44 -8.72
C ASP A 88 -21.99 -5.76 -8.59
N VAL A 89 -21.61 -6.59 -7.61
CA VAL A 89 -20.20 -6.88 -7.32
C VAL A 89 -19.64 -7.88 -8.35
N ARG A 90 -18.86 -7.34 -9.28
CA ARG A 90 -18.20 -8.07 -10.38
C ARG A 90 -16.79 -8.58 -10.06
N VAL A 91 -16.17 -8.07 -8.98
CA VAL A 91 -14.76 -8.29 -8.67
C VAL A 91 -14.60 -9.14 -7.41
N THR A 92 -13.74 -10.16 -7.45
CA THR A 92 -13.23 -10.87 -6.27
C THR A 92 -11.72 -10.79 -6.22
N LEU A 93 -11.18 -10.15 -5.17
CA LEU A 93 -9.76 -10.06 -4.87
C LEU A 93 -9.32 -11.21 -3.97
N TYR A 94 -8.38 -12.02 -4.44
CA TYR A 94 -7.67 -13.01 -3.65
C TYR A 94 -6.39 -12.37 -3.09
N ARG A 95 -6.29 -12.30 -1.75
CA ARG A 95 -5.16 -11.65 -1.06
C ARG A 95 -4.74 -12.38 0.21
N ASP A 96 -3.64 -11.95 0.81
CA ASP A 96 -3.20 -12.49 2.08
C ASP A 96 -3.97 -11.93 3.30
N PRO A 97 -4.22 -12.75 4.33
CA PRO A 97 -4.96 -12.34 5.53
C PRO A 97 -4.17 -11.42 6.47
N ALA A 98 -2.84 -11.35 6.32
CA ALA A 98 -1.97 -10.52 7.15
C ALA A 98 -1.81 -9.09 6.61
N TYR A 99 -2.28 -8.83 5.38
CA TYR A 99 -2.13 -7.56 4.68
C TYR A 99 -0.67 -7.15 4.48
N TRP A 100 0.23 -8.12 4.37
CA TRP A 100 1.67 -7.86 4.16
C TRP A 100 2.09 -7.92 2.70
N CYS A 101 1.25 -8.42 1.81
CA CYS A 101 1.61 -8.49 0.40
C CYS A 101 1.44 -7.11 -0.27
N PRO A 102 2.54 -6.40 -0.63
CA PRO A 102 2.45 -5.06 -1.24
C PRO A 102 1.78 -5.12 -2.62
N TYR A 103 1.90 -6.26 -3.30
CA TYR A 103 1.23 -6.51 -4.57
C TYR A 103 -0.29 -6.63 -4.44
N CYS A 104 -0.78 -7.20 -3.34
CA CYS A 104 -2.22 -7.22 -3.05
C CYS A 104 -2.71 -5.82 -2.66
N GLU A 105 -1.89 -5.10 -1.90
CA GLU A 105 -2.20 -3.76 -1.43
C GLU A 105 -2.43 -2.79 -2.59
N ARG A 106 -1.56 -2.73 -3.61
CA ARG A 106 -1.79 -1.85 -4.77
C ARG A 106 -3.09 -2.12 -5.52
N VAL A 107 -3.48 -3.38 -5.70
CA VAL A 107 -4.75 -3.75 -6.35
C VAL A 107 -5.93 -3.31 -5.48
N GLN A 108 -5.87 -3.58 -4.18
CA GLN A 108 -6.93 -3.17 -3.26
C GLN A 108 -7.06 -1.64 -3.20
N MET A 109 -5.95 -0.92 -3.07
CA MET A 109 -5.94 0.55 -3.07
C MET A 109 -6.56 1.11 -4.34
N GLN A 110 -6.27 0.54 -5.49
CA GLN A 110 -6.90 0.96 -6.74
C GLN A 110 -8.42 0.74 -6.72
N LEU A 111 -8.90 -0.41 -6.24
CA LEU A 111 -10.34 -0.68 -6.10
C LEU A 111 -11.02 0.34 -5.17
N GLU A 112 -10.37 0.69 -4.06
CA GLU A 112 -10.87 1.70 -3.11
C GLU A 112 -10.92 3.10 -3.72
N VAL A 113 -9.84 3.55 -4.37
CA VAL A 113 -9.77 4.89 -5.00
C VAL A 113 -10.79 5.00 -6.14
N LYS A 114 -10.97 3.93 -6.92
CA LYS A 114 -11.96 3.87 -8.01
C LYS A 114 -13.38 3.61 -7.54
N ARG A 115 -13.59 3.33 -6.24
CA ARG A 115 -14.88 2.93 -5.65
C ARG A 115 -15.56 1.78 -6.38
N VAL A 116 -14.78 0.78 -6.80
CA VAL A 116 -15.28 -0.42 -7.48
C VAL A 116 -15.69 -1.45 -6.44
N PRO A 117 -16.97 -1.89 -6.36
CA PRO A 117 -17.38 -2.90 -5.39
C PRO A 117 -16.64 -4.23 -5.60
N TYR A 118 -16.21 -4.86 -4.51
CA TYR A 118 -15.43 -6.10 -4.59
C TYR A 118 -15.61 -6.98 -3.36
N ARG A 119 -15.44 -8.31 -3.58
CA ARG A 119 -15.29 -9.31 -2.53
C ARG A 119 -13.82 -9.59 -2.26
N ILE A 120 -13.50 -10.00 -1.04
CA ILE A 120 -12.17 -10.46 -0.65
C ILE A 120 -12.23 -11.95 -0.31
N ARG A 121 -11.25 -12.70 -0.84
CA ARG A 121 -10.97 -14.09 -0.46
C ARG A 121 -9.56 -14.19 0.11
N MET A 122 -9.48 -14.61 1.36
CA MET A 122 -8.21 -14.73 2.07
C MET A 122 -7.48 -16.02 1.70
N ILE A 123 -6.24 -15.88 1.23
CA ILE A 123 -5.35 -16.96 0.82
C ILE A 123 -4.02 -16.80 1.54
N ASN A 124 -3.60 -17.83 2.27
CA ASN A 124 -2.30 -17.80 2.96
C ASN A 124 -1.15 -17.50 1.98
N MET A 125 -0.19 -16.67 2.40
CA MET A 125 1.13 -16.65 1.77
C MET A 125 1.89 -17.93 2.12
N ARG A 126 2.91 -18.25 1.31
CA ARG A 126 3.76 -19.44 1.53
C ARG A 126 4.41 -19.46 2.92
N CYS A 127 4.72 -18.29 3.47
CA CYS A 127 5.33 -18.15 4.80
C CYS A 127 4.35 -18.36 5.98
N TYR A 128 3.03 -18.39 5.76
CA TYR A 128 2.04 -18.56 6.83
C TYR A 128 1.45 -19.97 6.92
N GLY A 129 1.67 -20.81 5.91
CA GLY A 129 1.17 -22.18 5.89
C GLY A 129 0.68 -22.62 4.52
N LYS A 130 0.02 -23.77 4.49
CA LYS A 130 -0.50 -24.38 3.27
C LYS A 130 -1.60 -23.49 2.67
N LYS A 131 -1.58 -23.32 1.34
CA LYS A 131 -2.66 -22.70 0.57
C LYS A 131 -3.81 -23.69 0.37
N PRO A 132 -5.07 -23.23 0.30
CA PRO A 132 -6.20 -24.10 -0.04
C PRO A 132 -6.02 -24.73 -1.42
N ASP A 133 -6.35 -26.02 -1.55
CA ASP A 133 -6.11 -26.77 -2.79
C ASP A 133 -6.93 -26.21 -3.98
N TYR A 134 -8.12 -25.63 -3.72
CA TYR A 134 -8.91 -24.99 -4.76
C TYR A 134 -8.19 -23.79 -5.38
N TYR A 135 -7.47 -23.02 -4.55
CA TYR A 135 -6.77 -21.84 -5.02
C TYR A 135 -5.59 -22.23 -5.89
N THR A 136 -4.83 -23.25 -5.50
CA THR A 136 -3.69 -23.73 -6.32
C THR A 136 -4.12 -24.44 -7.59
N ARG A 137 -5.36 -24.96 -7.68
CA ARG A 137 -5.92 -25.43 -8.95
C ARG A 137 -6.26 -24.28 -9.89
N MET A 138 -6.79 -23.19 -9.34
CA MET A 138 -7.15 -21.98 -10.08
C MET A 138 -5.91 -21.16 -10.49
N VAL A 139 -4.95 -21.01 -9.58
CA VAL A 139 -3.67 -20.30 -9.76
C VAL A 139 -2.52 -21.28 -9.49
N PRO A 140 -2.05 -22.04 -10.52
CA PRO A 140 -1.00 -23.05 -10.34
C PRO A 140 0.31 -22.52 -9.77
N SER A 141 0.65 -21.25 -10.02
CA SER A 141 1.83 -20.59 -9.43
C SER A 141 1.69 -20.39 -7.91
N GLY A 142 0.46 -20.39 -7.38
CA GLY A 142 0.13 -20.05 -6.01
C GLY A 142 0.42 -18.60 -5.63
N LEU A 143 0.77 -17.73 -6.59
CA LEU A 143 1.15 -16.34 -6.33
C LEU A 143 -0.07 -15.46 -6.07
N LEU A 144 0.12 -14.41 -5.27
CA LEU A 144 -0.88 -13.39 -4.98
C LEU A 144 -0.39 -12.01 -5.48
N PRO A 145 -1.30 -11.07 -5.78
CA PRO A 145 -2.75 -11.25 -5.81
C PRO A 145 -3.21 -12.05 -7.03
N ALA A 146 -4.46 -12.50 -6.95
CA ALA A 146 -5.24 -12.85 -8.12
C ALA A 146 -6.58 -12.10 -8.03
N VAL A 147 -7.17 -11.77 -9.18
CA VAL A 147 -8.48 -11.15 -9.24
C VAL A 147 -9.37 -11.93 -10.20
N GLU A 148 -10.60 -12.16 -9.80
CA GLU A 148 -11.65 -12.63 -10.70
C GLU A 148 -12.56 -11.46 -11.05
N VAL A 149 -12.78 -11.22 -12.34
CA VAL A 149 -13.71 -10.21 -12.87
C VAL A 149 -14.67 -10.92 -13.82
N ASP A 150 -15.98 -10.86 -13.52
CA ASP A 150 -17.02 -11.53 -14.31
C ASP A 150 -16.72 -13.02 -14.59
N GLY A 151 -16.23 -13.73 -13.56
CA GLY A 151 -15.87 -15.16 -13.65
C GLY A 151 -14.57 -15.46 -14.40
N ARG A 152 -13.82 -14.44 -14.84
CA ARG A 152 -12.52 -14.60 -15.50
C ARG A 152 -11.39 -14.27 -14.52
N LEU A 153 -10.43 -15.18 -14.43
CA LEU A 153 -9.29 -15.06 -13.53
C LEU A 153 -8.12 -14.30 -14.18
N PHE A 154 -7.53 -13.38 -13.42
CA PHE A 154 -6.35 -12.62 -13.77
C PHE A 154 -5.32 -12.68 -12.65
N THR A 155 -4.06 -12.77 -13.05
CA THR A 155 -2.87 -12.79 -12.16
C THR A 155 -1.92 -11.70 -12.60
N GLU A 156 -0.83 -11.51 -11.85
CA GLU A 156 0.12 -10.40 -12.01
C GLU A 156 -0.51 -9.05 -11.67
N SER A 157 -0.04 -8.44 -10.58
CA SER A 157 -0.70 -7.25 -10.06
C SER A 157 -0.63 -6.04 -10.97
N VAL A 158 0.40 -5.88 -11.82
CA VAL A 158 0.43 -4.78 -12.81
C VAL A 158 -0.63 -4.98 -13.89
N ASP A 159 -0.74 -6.20 -14.41
CA ASP A 159 -1.73 -6.54 -15.45
C ASP A 159 -3.16 -6.41 -14.90
N ILE A 160 -3.39 -6.86 -13.66
CA ILE A 160 -4.65 -6.64 -12.94
C ILE A 160 -4.95 -5.14 -12.83
N MET A 161 -3.96 -4.31 -12.48
CA MET A 161 -4.20 -2.87 -12.33
C MET A 161 -4.63 -2.21 -13.64
N PHE A 162 -3.98 -2.55 -14.76
CA PHE A 162 -4.36 -2.03 -16.07
C PHE A 162 -5.69 -2.61 -16.57
N LEU A 163 -5.99 -3.87 -16.28
CA LEU A 163 -7.33 -4.45 -16.51
C LEU A 163 -8.42 -3.65 -15.78
N LEU A 164 -8.20 -3.31 -14.51
CA LEU A 164 -9.16 -2.53 -13.73
C LEU A 164 -9.33 -1.10 -14.26
N GLU A 165 -8.27 -0.49 -14.82
CA GLU A 165 -8.40 0.78 -15.52
C GLU A 165 -9.27 0.68 -16.77
N ASP A 166 -9.11 -0.39 -17.55
CA ASP A 166 -9.85 -0.62 -18.80
C ASP A 166 -11.32 -0.97 -18.56
N GLN A 167 -11.62 -1.74 -17.51
CA GLN A 167 -12.97 -2.21 -17.18
C GLN A 167 -13.82 -1.20 -16.39
N PHE A 168 -13.20 -0.32 -15.61
CA PHE A 168 -13.89 0.60 -14.69
C PHE A 168 -13.44 2.05 -14.94
N THR A 169 -14.07 2.71 -15.90
CA THR A 169 -13.61 3.99 -16.46
C THR A 169 -14.13 5.24 -15.74
N GLU A 170 -15.11 5.10 -14.84
CA GLU A 170 -15.80 6.20 -14.11
C GLU A 170 -14.82 7.09 -13.33
N HIS A 171 -13.78 6.48 -12.76
CA HIS A 171 -12.71 7.14 -12.02
C HIS A 171 -11.35 6.70 -12.57
N SER A 172 -11.06 7.08 -13.82
CA SER A 172 -9.78 6.75 -14.45
C SER A 172 -8.59 7.37 -13.71
N LEU A 173 -7.59 6.55 -13.44
CA LEU A 173 -6.31 6.88 -12.82
C LEU A 173 -5.16 6.88 -13.84
N ALA A 174 -5.49 6.71 -15.12
CA ALA A 174 -4.56 6.78 -16.24
C ALA A 174 -4.85 7.95 -17.18
N ASP A 175 -5.87 8.77 -16.90
CA ASP A 175 -6.28 9.91 -17.73
C ASP A 175 -5.38 11.15 -17.49
N PHE A 176 -4.19 11.11 -18.07
CA PHE A 176 -3.20 12.19 -18.01
C PHE A 176 -2.53 12.43 -19.37
N PRO A 177 -2.12 13.68 -19.68
CA PRO A 177 -1.24 13.97 -20.80
C PRO A 177 0.05 13.14 -20.72
N ASP A 178 0.47 12.59 -21.85
CA ASP A 178 1.69 11.76 -21.99
C ASP A 178 1.74 10.53 -21.07
N PHE A 179 0.59 10.06 -20.54
CA PHE A 179 0.54 8.95 -19.59
C PHE A 179 1.31 7.72 -20.09
N ALA A 180 1.03 7.25 -21.30
CA ALA A 180 1.66 6.07 -21.87
C ALA A 180 3.20 6.20 -21.96
N GLN A 181 3.70 7.41 -22.22
CA GLN A 181 5.14 7.66 -22.34
C GLN A 181 5.82 7.69 -20.96
N LYS A 182 5.23 8.41 -19.99
CA LYS A 182 5.79 8.55 -18.63
C LYS A 182 5.61 7.30 -17.77
N ALA A 183 4.48 6.60 -17.91
CA ALA A 183 4.16 5.40 -17.14
C ALA A 183 5.24 4.33 -17.27
N ARG A 184 5.75 4.07 -18.48
CA ARG A 184 6.84 3.11 -18.70
C ARG A 184 8.11 3.48 -17.94
N THR A 185 8.44 4.77 -17.88
CA THR A 185 9.61 5.25 -17.15
C THR A 185 9.43 5.07 -15.66
N PHE A 186 8.26 5.45 -15.12
CA PHE A 186 7.99 5.35 -13.69
C PHE A 186 7.80 3.90 -13.21
N MET A 187 7.21 3.01 -14.02
CA MET A 187 7.17 1.58 -13.69
C MET A 187 8.56 0.94 -13.63
N LYS A 188 9.48 1.35 -14.52
CA LYS A 188 10.89 0.91 -14.42
C LYS A 188 11.54 1.45 -13.14
N LEU A 189 11.26 2.69 -12.78
CA LEU A 189 11.78 3.32 -11.57
C LEU A 189 11.25 2.64 -10.29
N GLU A 190 9.95 2.32 -10.24
CA GLU A 190 9.34 1.52 -9.16
C GLU A 190 10.03 0.17 -9.02
N ARG A 191 10.23 -0.54 -10.13
CA ARG A 191 10.86 -1.87 -10.12
C ARG A 191 12.33 -1.80 -9.66
N GLU A 192 13.04 -0.76 -10.10
CA GLU A 192 14.42 -0.49 -9.69
C GLU A 192 14.49 -0.19 -8.18
N CYS A 193 13.58 0.64 -7.67
CA CYS A 193 13.47 0.99 -6.25
C CYS A 193 13.26 -0.27 -5.41
N PHE A 194 12.26 -1.08 -5.77
CA PHE A 194 11.95 -2.32 -5.07
C PHE A 194 13.12 -3.32 -5.09
N SER A 195 13.81 -3.45 -6.23
CA SER A 195 14.96 -4.34 -6.36
C SER A 195 16.13 -3.95 -5.46
N TRP A 196 16.47 -2.65 -5.42
CA TRP A 196 17.53 -2.17 -4.55
C TRP A 196 17.14 -2.21 -3.08
N TRP A 197 15.89 -1.89 -2.74
CA TRP A 197 15.37 -2.05 -1.40
C TRP A 197 15.48 -3.51 -0.92
N CYS A 198 15.03 -4.47 -1.74
CA CYS A 198 15.15 -5.89 -1.41
C CYS A 198 16.61 -6.32 -1.22
N THR A 199 17.51 -5.81 -2.05
CA THR A 199 18.95 -6.09 -1.94
C THR A 199 19.51 -5.50 -0.65
N PHE A 200 19.12 -4.28 -0.30
CA PHE A 200 19.58 -3.62 0.91
C PHE A 200 19.05 -4.28 2.19
N VAL A 201 17.79 -4.72 2.21
CA VAL A 201 17.11 -5.23 3.41
C VAL A 201 17.30 -6.73 3.63
N PHE A 202 17.25 -7.54 2.57
CA PHE A 202 17.19 -9.01 2.68
C PHE A 202 18.49 -9.73 2.32
N ARG A 203 19.51 -9.03 1.83
CA ARG A 203 20.82 -9.62 1.50
C ARG A 203 21.87 -9.23 2.56
N PRO A 204 23.02 -9.93 2.61
CA PRO A 204 24.11 -9.53 3.49
C PRO A 204 24.49 -8.06 3.28
N PRO A 205 24.93 -7.34 4.33
CA PRO A 205 25.17 -5.91 4.26
C PRO A 205 26.09 -5.50 3.11
N ASP A 206 25.53 -4.76 2.15
CA ASP A 206 26.27 -4.13 1.06
C ASP A 206 25.97 -2.62 1.06
N ARG A 207 26.99 -1.81 1.35
CA ARG A 207 26.87 -0.35 1.32
C ARG A 207 26.48 0.16 -0.06
N ARG A 208 26.82 -0.55 -1.14
CA ARG A 208 26.46 -0.18 -2.51
C ARG A 208 24.96 -0.30 -2.74
N ALA A 209 24.32 -1.33 -2.19
CA ALA A 209 22.88 -1.52 -2.30
C ALA A 209 22.11 -0.36 -1.65
N ARG A 210 22.58 0.13 -0.50
CA ARG A 210 22.02 1.32 0.15
C ARG A 210 22.15 2.56 -0.73
N VAL A 211 23.36 2.84 -1.23
CA VAL A 211 23.63 4.02 -2.07
C VAL A 211 22.79 3.97 -3.35
N ALA A 212 22.67 2.80 -3.98
CA ALA A 212 21.84 2.63 -5.18
C ALA A 212 20.35 2.82 -4.88
N TRP A 213 19.86 2.36 -3.73
CA TRP A 213 18.49 2.63 -3.30
C TRP A 213 18.26 4.13 -3.05
N GLU A 214 19.17 4.81 -2.34
CA GLU A 214 19.12 6.27 -2.09
C GLU A 214 19.15 7.09 -3.40
N ASP A 215 19.91 6.65 -4.42
CA ASP A 215 19.92 7.25 -5.76
C ASP A 215 18.55 7.15 -6.45
N VAL A 216 17.94 5.96 -6.41
CA VAL A 216 16.61 5.75 -7.01
C VAL A 216 15.54 6.56 -6.28
N LEU A 217 15.59 6.66 -4.96
CA LEU A 217 14.69 7.52 -4.19
C LEU A 217 14.84 8.99 -4.59
N SER A 218 16.08 9.46 -4.81
CA SER A 218 16.35 10.83 -5.26
C SER A 218 15.78 11.09 -6.66
N ARG A 219 15.84 10.09 -7.56
CA ARG A 219 15.22 10.16 -8.89
C ARG A 219 13.69 10.16 -8.82
N TRP A 220 13.10 9.47 -7.84
CA TRP A 220 11.66 9.46 -7.61
C TRP A 220 11.17 10.81 -7.06
N ASP A 221 11.88 11.37 -6.08
CA ASP A 221 11.62 12.70 -5.53
C ASP A 221 11.71 13.79 -6.61
N ALA A 222 12.76 13.75 -7.45
CA ALA A 222 12.89 14.67 -8.58
C ALA A 222 11.74 14.54 -9.59
N ALA A 223 11.24 13.31 -9.83
CA ALA A 223 10.09 13.09 -10.71
C ALA A 223 8.82 13.76 -10.16
N VAL A 224 8.52 13.60 -8.87
CA VAL A 224 7.37 14.26 -8.21
C VAL A 224 7.52 15.77 -8.23
N GLN A 225 8.68 16.31 -7.87
CA GLN A 225 8.94 17.76 -7.89
C GLN A 225 8.74 18.36 -9.29
N SER A 226 9.15 17.63 -10.34
CA SER A 226 8.98 18.09 -11.73
C SER A 226 7.53 18.05 -12.22
N ALA A 227 6.65 17.31 -11.54
CA ALA A 227 5.27 17.13 -11.97
C ALA A 227 4.36 18.33 -11.64
N GLY A 228 4.83 19.28 -10.82
CA GLY A 228 4.07 20.48 -10.46
C GLY A 228 2.92 20.24 -9.48
N GLY A 229 2.98 19.14 -8.72
CA GLY A 229 2.01 18.77 -7.70
C GLY A 229 2.52 17.63 -6.81
N PRO A 230 1.70 17.14 -5.86
CA PRO A 230 2.12 16.12 -4.88
C PRO A 230 2.26 14.69 -5.45
N TYR A 231 1.87 14.45 -6.70
CA TYR A 231 1.88 13.12 -7.34
C TYR A 231 2.72 13.12 -8.62
N LEU A 232 3.07 11.93 -9.13
CA LEU A 232 3.89 11.76 -10.34
C LEU A 232 3.30 12.39 -11.60
N PHE A 233 1.99 12.62 -11.62
CA PHE A 233 1.26 13.27 -12.70
C PHE A 233 0.59 14.59 -12.27
N GLY A 234 1.15 15.26 -11.26
CA GLY A 234 0.75 16.59 -10.81
C GLY A 234 -0.22 16.54 -9.63
N ASN A 235 -1.43 17.05 -9.80
CA ASN A 235 -2.36 17.31 -8.69
C ASN A 235 -3.33 16.17 -8.37
N ARG A 236 -3.38 15.12 -9.19
CA ARG A 236 -4.25 13.96 -8.98
C ARG A 236 -3.41 12.69 -8.89
N VAL A 237 -3.87 11.77 -8.04
CA VAL A 237 -3.30 10.43 -7.92
C VAL A 237 -3.46 9.68 -9.25
N SER A 238 -2.39 9.01 -9.69
CA SER A 238 -2.40 8.12 -10.85
C SER A 238 -2.30 6.66 -10.43
N VAL A 239 -2.58 5.75 -11.37
CA VAL A 239 -2.39 4.31 -11.16
C VAL A 239 -0.93 3.96 -10.85
N ILE A 240 0.02 4.79 -11.30
CA ILE A 240 1.45 4.62 -11.02
C ILE A 240 1.78 5.04 -9.58
N ASP A 241 1.16 6.09 -9.06
CA ASP A 241 1.31 6.47 -7.65
C ASP A 241 0.81 5.33 -6.74
N ILE A 242 -0.37 4.77 -7.05
CA ILE A 242 -0.92 3.61 -6.33
C ILE A 242 -0.03 2.38 -6.45
N MET A 243 0.55 2.14 -7.63
CA MET A 243 1.44 1.01 -7.86
C MET A 243 2.68 1.05 -6.97
N ALA A 244 3.22 2.25 -6.75
CA ALA A 244 4.50 2.45 -6.10
C ALA A 244 4.37 2.59 -4.57
N VAL A 245 3.26 3.16 -4.08
CA VAL A 245 3.05 3.46 -2.64
C VAL A 245 3.35 2.30 -1.69
N PRO A 246 3.00 1.02 -1.96
CA PRO A 246 3.26 -0.07 -1.02
C PRO A 246 4.74 -0.35 -0.76
N PHE A 247 5.64 0.28 -1.52
CA PHE A 247 7.09 0.15 -1.38
C PHE A 247 7.77 1.37 -0.72
N PHE A 248 6.97 2.35 -0.27
CA PHE A 248 7.42 3.54 0.48
C PHE A 248 6.88 3.54 1.92
#